data_AF-A0A2W6CS53-F1
#
_entry.id   AF-A0A2W6CS53-F1
#
_cell.length_a   1.000
_cell.length_b   1.000
_cell.length_c   1.000
_cell.angle_alpha   90.00
_cell.angle_beta   90.00
_cell.angle_gamma   90.00
#
_symmetry.space_group_name_H-M   'P 1'
#
loop_
_entity.id
_entity.type
_entity.pdbx_description
1 polymer ?
#
loop_
_entity_poly.entity_id
_entity_poly.type
_entity_poly.pdbx_seq_one_letter_code
_entity_poly.pdbx_strand_id
1 'polypeptide(L)'
;MTAAGFVPHTDAEVASMLADIGLASVDELFSVVPEALRLAGALPMAPGRGEADVLARVADVAAANRPAGRDLVCFAGAGAYDHDVPAVVRRVAFRSEFVTAYTPYQAEVAQGVLQALFEYQTVVARLFGTDVANASL
;
A
#
# COMPACT_ATOMS: atom_id res chain seq x y z
N MET A 1 -23.23 -6.05 11.35
CA MET A 1 -21.90 -5.75 11.92
C MET A 1 -21.26 -4.77 10.97
N THR A 2 -21.25 -3.48 11.31
CA THR A 2 -20.56 -2.45 10.53
C THR A 2 -19.06 -2.77 10.59
N ALA A 3 -18.52 -3.35 9.51
CA ALA A 3 -17.09 -3.51 9.36
C ALA A 3 -16.49 -2.10 9.39
N ALA A 4 -15.74 -1.79 10.44
CA ALA A 4 -15.22 -0.46 10.69
C ALA A 4 -14.35 0.04 9.51
N GLY A 5 -14.63 1.26 9.07
CA GLY A 5 -13.66 2.26 8.59
C GLY A 5 -13.13 2.17 7.15
N PHE A 6 -13.10 1.01 6.50
CA PHE A 6 -12.45 0.91 5.17
C PHE A 6 -13.40 1.16 3.99
N VAL A 7 -14.63 0.63 4.06
CA VAL A 7 -15.65 0.88 3.04
C VAL A 7 -16.28 2.24 3.33
N PRO A 8 -16.26 3.20 2.39
CA PRO A 8 -16.70 4.56 2.66
C PRO A 8 -18.23 4.72 2.65
N HIS A 9 -18.94 3.81 1.98
CA HIS A 9 -20.38 3.92 1.76
C HIS A 9 -21.19 3.41 2.95
N THR A 10 -22.17 4.21 3.34
CA THR A 10 -23.23 3.86 4.28
C THR A 10 -24.29 2.97 3.61
N ASP A 11 -25.08 2.25 4.42
CA ASP A 11 -26.21 1.45 3.92
C ASP A 11 -27.22 2.29 3.11
N ALA A 12 -27.39 3.57 3.48
CA ALA A 12 -28.27 4.50 2.77
C ALA A 12 -27.72 4.89 1.37
N GLU A 13 -26.41 5.16 1.27
CA GLU A 13 -25.77 5.43 -0.03
C GLU A 13 -25.79 4.19 -0.92
N VAL A 14 -25.55 3.00 -0.36
CA VAL A 14 -25.67 1.74 -1.09
C VAL A 14 -27.10 1.56 -1.63
N ALA A 15 -28.12 1.80 -0.80
CA ALA A 15 -29.52 1.70 -1.24
C ALA A 15 -29.85 2.70 -2.36
N SER A 16 -29.36 3.94 -2.26
CA SER A 16 -29.54 4.96 -3.30
C SER A 16 -28.89 4.54 -4.62
N MET A 17 -27.63 4.09 -4.58
CA MET A 17 -26.90 3.65 -5.77
C MET A 17 -27.58 2.45 -6.44
N LEU A 18 -28.10 1.49 -5.66
CA LEU A 18 -28.84 0.34 -6.19
C LEU A 18 -30.14 0.75 -6.89
N ALA A 19 -30.88 1.69 -6.30
CA ALA A 19 -32.11 2.22 -6.89
C ALA A 19 -31.83 2.93 -8.23
N ASP A 20 -30.75 3.71 -8.32
CA ASP A 20 -30.36 4.44 -9.53
C ASP A 20 -30.04 3.51 -10.71
N ILE A 21 -29.52 2.32 -10.44
CA ILE A 21 -29.22 1.29 -11.45
C ILE A 21 -30.33 0.23 -11.58
N GLY A 22 -31.44 0.36 -10.85
CA GLY A 22 -32.60 -0.52 -10.92
C GLY A 22 -32.42 -1.91 -10.33
N LEU A 23 -31.51 -2.08 -9.37
CA LEU A 23 -31.25 -3.36 -8.68
C LEU A 23 -31.82 -3.35 -7.26
N ALA A 24 -32.22 -4.52 -6.75
CA ALA A 24 -32.79 -4.64 -5.42
C ALA A 24 -31.77 -5.05 -4.35
N SER A 25 -30.60 -5.54 -4.74
CA SER A 25 -29.56 -5.99 -3.81
C SER A 25 -28.15 -5.93 -4.41
N VAL A 26 -27.14 -5.92 -3.53
CA VAL A 26 -25.72 -6.03 -3.93
C VAL A 26 -25.44 -7.37 -4.61
N ASP A 27 -26.14 -8.44 -4.25
CA ASP A 27 -25.95 -9.76 -4.88
C ASP A 27 -26.34 -9.76 -6.37
N GLU A 28 -27.30 -8.94 -6.77
CA GLU A 28 -27.69 -8.79 -8.19
C GLU A 28 -26.57 -8.18 -9.05
N LEU A 29 -25.71 -7.32 -8.49
CA LEU A 29 -24.54 -6.78 -9.20
C LEU A 29 -23.58 -7.88 -9.66
N PHE A 30 -23.49 -8.96 -8.89
CA PHE A 30 -22.58 -10.07 -9.17
C PHE A 30 -23.22 -11.15 -10.06
N SER A 31 -24.44 -10.93 -10.58
CA SER A 31 -25.12 -11.85 -11.50
C SER A 31 -24.29 -12.19 -12.75
N VAL A 32 -23.43 -11.28 -13.19
CA VAL A 32 -22.49 -11.45 -14.32
C VAL A 32 -21.44 -12.53 -14.09
N VAL A 33 -21.15 -12.88 -12.85
CA VAL A 33 -20.21 -13.96 -12.51
C VAL A 33 -20.97 -15.29 -12.61
N PRO A 34 -20.58 -16.22 -13.50
CA PRO A 34 -21.24 -17.54 -13.60
C PRO A 34 -21.28 -18.27 -12.26
N GLU A 35 -22.43 -18.86 -11.92
CA GLU A 35 -22.64 -19.55 -10.63
C GLU A 35 -21.58 -20.63 -10.37
N ALA A 36 -21.18 -21.37 -11.41
CA ALA A 36 -20.13 -22.40 -11.33
C ALA A 36 -18.74 -21.87 -10.94
N LEU A 37 -18.51 -20.56 -11.05
CA LEU A 37 -17.27 -19.89 -10.64
C LEU A 37 -17.39 -19.20 -9.29
N ARG A 38 -18.59 -19.13 -8.70
CA ARG A 38 -18.81 -18.53 -7.39
C ARG A 38 -18.37 -19.48 -6.29
N LEU A 39 -17.84 -18.91 -5.22
CA LEU A 39 -17.48 -19.67 -4.04
C LEU A 39 -18.77 -20.22 -3.39
N ALA A 40 -18.86 -21.53 -3.18
CA ALA A 40 -20.05 -22.17 -2.62
C ALA A 40 -20.29 -21.89 -1.12
N GLY A 41 -19.35 -21.21 -0.45
CA GLY A 41 -19.41 -20.89 0.97
C GLY A 41 -18.50 -19.72 1.32
N ALA A 42 -18.33 -19.45 2.61
CA ALA A 42 -17.40 -18.42 3.07
C ALA A 42 -15.94 -18.83 2.82
N LEU A 43 -15.06 -17.83 2.70
CA LEU A 43 -13.62 -18.08 2.70
C LEU A 43 -13.23 -18.76 4.04
N PRO A 44 -12.39 -19.81 4.02
CA PRO A 44 -11.93 -20.48 5.23
C PRO A 44 -10.88 -19.64 5.95
N MET A 45 -11.33 -18.56 6.59
CA MET A 45 -10.47 -17.57 7.24
C MET A 45 -10.88 -17.34 8.70
N ALA A 46 -9.91 -16.95 9.52
CA ALA A 46 -10.17 -16.54 10.89
C ALA A 46 -11.10 -15.31 10.93
N PRO A 47 -11.89 -15.12 12.00
CA PRO A 47 -12.71 -13.93 12.15
C PRO A 47 -11.85 -12.67 12.15
N GLY A 48 -12.43 -11.57 11.65
CA GLY A 48 -11.82 -10.25 11.72
C GLY A 48 -11.49 -9.84 13.15
N ARG A 49 -10.40 -9.10 13.32
CA ARG A 49 -9.94 -8.55 14.60
C ARG A 49 -10.06 -7.03 14.58
N GLY A 50 -10.22 -6.41 15.75
CA GLY A 50 -10.15 -4.95 15.86
C GLY A 50 -8.76 -4.43 15.50
N GLU A 51 -8.67 -3.19 15.03
CA GLU A 51 -7.40 -2.59 14.61
C GLU A 51 -6.31 -2.66 15.70
N ALA A 52 -6.66 -2.34 16.95
CA ALA A 52 -5.73 -2.40 18.07
C ALA A 52 -5.20 -3.82 18.32
N ASP A 53 -6.06 -4.83 18.20
CA ASP A 53 -5.68 -6.24 18.36
C ASP A 53 -4.76 -6.71 17.23
N VAL A 54 -5.00 -6.23 16.00
CA VAL A 54 -4.14 -6.50 14.84
C VAL A 54 -2.76 -5.88 15.06
N LEU A 55 -2.70 -4.62 15.48
CA LEU A 55 -1.44 -3.92 15.75
C LEU A 55 -0.63 -4.62 16.86
N ALA A 56 -1.28 -4.97 17.97
CA ALA A 56 -0.65 -5.73 19.05
C ALA A 56 -0.11 -7.07 18.56
N ARG A 57 -0.92 -7.82 17.80
CA ARG A 57 -0.51 -9.12 17.25
C ARG A 57 0.71 -8.99 16.32
N VAL A 58 0.75 -7.96 15.46
CA VAL A 58 1.88 -7.70 14.57
C VAL A 58 3.14 -7.39 15.37
N ALA A 59 3.03 -6.59 16.43
CA ALA A 59 4.14 -6.31 17.34
C ALA A 59 4.68 -7.59 18.00
N ASP A 60 3.78 -8.49 18.45
CA ASP A 60 4.17 -9.78 19.03
C ASP A 60 4.91 -10.68 18.04
N VAL A 61 4.45 -10.75 16.77
CA VAL A 61 5.17 -11.49 15.73
C VAL A 61 6.55 -10.89 15.51
N ALA A 62 6.63 -9.57 15.38
CA ALA A 62 7.88 -8.87 15.10
C ALA A 62 8.91 -9.04 16.23
N ALA A 63 8.47 -9.18 17.48
CA ALA A 63 9.33 -9.38 18.64
C ALA A 63 10.09 -10.72 18.64
N ALA A 64 9.67 -11.70 17.83
CA ALA A 64 10.41 -12.96 17.66
C ALA A 64 11.68 -12.80 16.80
N ASN A 65 11.83 -11.68 16.08
CA ASN A 65 13.00 -11.39 15.26
C ASN A 65 14.16 -10.82 16.11
N ARG A 66 15.40 -10.99 15.62
CA ARG A 66 16.59 -10.32 16.15
C ARG A 66 17.05 -9.24 15.17
N PRO A 67 16.61 -7.98 15.31
CA PRO A 67 16.93 -6.92 14.35
C PRO A 67 18.40 -6.53 14.35
N ALA A 68 18.92 -6.22 13.16
CA ALA A 68 20.21 -5.53 13.01
C ALA A 68 20.17 -4.13 13.66
N GLY A 69 21.32 -3.65 14.14
CA GLY A 69 21.49 -2.38 14.84
C GLY A 69 21.14 -2.43 16.34
N ARG A 70 20.08 -3.15 16.73
CA ARG A 70 19.69 -3.30 18.14
C ARG A 70 20.29 -4.55 18.79
N ASP A 71 20.09 -5.73 18.17
CA ASP A 71 20.45 -7.02 18.77
C ASP A 71 21.62 -7.71 18.05
N LEU A 72 21.91 -7.28 16.82
CA LEU A 72 22.90 -7.86 15.93
C LEU A 72 23.62 -6.78 15.13
N VAL A 73 24.87 -7.03 14.76
CA VAL A 73 25.58 -6.27 13.73
C VAL A 73 25.72 -7.17 12.51
N CYS A 74 25.20 -6.72 11.36
CA CYS A 74 25.16 -7.53 10.13
C CYS A 74 26.28 -7.13 9.17
N PHE A 75 27.27 -8.02 8.98
CA PHE A 75 28.35 -7.87 8.00
C PHE A 75 28.26 -8.87 6.83
N ALA A 76 27.08 -9.46 6.60
CA ALA A 76 26.90 -10.46 5.55
C ALA A 76 27.05 -9.87 4.13
N GLY A 77 26.78 -8.59 3.95
CA GLY A 77 26.90 -7.90 2.66
C GLY A 77 25.92 -8.44 1.61
N ALA A 78 26.44 -8.82 0.44
CA ALA A 78 25.66 -9.37 -0.69
C ALA A 78 24.57 -8.43 -1.24
N GLY A 79 24.87 -7.12 -1.32
CA GLY A 79 23.96 -6.12 -1.91
C GLY A 79 23.04 -5.42 -0.91
N ALA A 80 23.01 -5.85 0.36
CA ALA A 80 22.31 -5.15 1.44
C ALA A 80 23.30 -4.73 2.54
N TYR A 81 23.31 -3.44 2.84
CA TYR A 81 24.26 -2.85 3.79
C TYR A 81 23.51 -1.94 4.76
N ASP A 82 23.80 -2.10 6.05
CA ASP A 82 23.22 -1.26 7.09
C ASP A 82 23.73 0.19 6.94
N HIS A 83 22.82 1.15 7.05
CA HIS A 83 23.12 2.57 6.90
C HIS A 83 22.14 3.43 7.69
N ASP A 84 22.60 4.60 8.14
CA ASP A 84 21.73 5.57 8.79
C ASP A 84 20.74 6.16 7.78
N VAL A 85 19.45 6.13 8.12
CA VAL A 85 18.39 6.77 7.34
C VAL A 85 17.96 8.04 8.09
N PRO A 86 18.33 9.23 7.61
CA PRO A 86 18.02 10.47 8.31
C PRO A 86 16.51 10.62 8.57
N ALA A 87 16.15 11.15 9.75
CA ALA A 87 14.75 11.27 10.17
C ALA A 87 13.86 12.04 9.17
N VAL A 88 14.45 13.01 8.45
CA VAL A 88 13.75 13.78 7.40
C VAL A 88 13.26 12.89 6.25
N VAL A 89 14.01 11.84 5.89
CA VAL A 89 13.64 10.91 4.81
C VAL A 89 12.33 10.22 5.16
N ARG A 90 12.21 9.68 6.38
CA ARG A 90 10.96 9.08 6.85
C ARG A 90 9.83 10.10 6.87
N ARG A 91 10.08 11.32 7.36
CA ARG A 91 9.05 12.36 7.42
C ARG A 91 8.50 12.73 6.05
N VAL A 92 9.35 12.82 5.02
CA VAL A 92 8.96 13.15 3.65
C VAL A 92 8.30 11.94 2.97
N ALA A 93 8.90 10.76 3.06
CA ALA A 93 8.40 9.57 2.39
C ALA A 93 7.01 9.13 2.89
N PHE A 94 6.68 9.37 4.16
CA PHE A 94 5.37 9.04 4.74
C PHE A 94 4.31 10.13 4.58
N ARG A 95 4.58 11.19 3.82
CA ARG A 95 3.56 12.15 3.44
C ARG A 95 2.54 11.49 2.51
N SER A 96 1.25 11.76 2.73
CA SER A 96 0.17 11.12 1.97
C SER A 96 0.33 11.34 0.46
N GLU A 97 0.80 12.51 0.04
CA GLU A 97 1.02 12.84 -1.38
C GLU A 97 2.04 11.94 -2.08
N PHE A 98 2.94 11.28 -1.33
CA PHE A 98 3.89 10.31 -1.86
C PHE A 98 3.44 8.86 -1.70
N VAL A 99 2.71 8.54 -0.62
CA VAL A 99 2.32 7.15 -0.31
C VAL A 99 1.03 6.72 -1.02
N THR A 100 0.11 7.65 -1.29
CA THR A 100 -1.19 7.31 -1.90
C THR A 100 -1.28 7.64 -3.38
N ALA A 101 -0.34 8.43 -3.92
CA ALA A 101 -0.27 8.70 -5.34
C ALA A 101 0.17 7.44 -6.10
N TYR A 102 -0.34 7.29 -7.33
CA TYR A 102 0.07 6.22 -8.24
C TYR A 102 1.01 6.76 -9.33
N THR A 103 1.24 5.97 -10.38
CA THR A 103 2.03 6.38 -11.54
C THR A 103 1.60 7.77 -12.03
N PRO A 104 2.55 8.70 -12.24
CA PRO A 104 2.25 10.09 -12.58
C PRO A 104 1.84 10.26 -14.05
N TYR A 105 0.75 9.59 -14.48
CA TYR A 105 0.23 9.70 -15.85
C TYR A 105 -0.27 11.11 -16.16
N GLN A 106 -0.82 11.82 -15.16
CA GLN A 106 -1.26 13.21 -15.25
C GLN A 106 -0.16 14.12 -14.69
N ALA A 107 0.76 14.54 -15.56
CA ALA A 107 1.96 15.25 -15.16
C ALA A 107 1.67 16.59 -14.45
N GLU A 108 0.63 17.31 -14.85
CA GLU A 108 0.26 18.63 -14.35
C GLU A 108 -0.09 18.63 -12.86
N VAL A 109 -0.53 17.49 -12.33
CA VAL A 109 -0.92 17.30 -10.92
C VAL A 109 0.06 16.39 -10.16
N ALA A 110 1.17 16.01 -10.78
CA ALA A 110 2.15 15.07 -10.23
C ALA A 110 3.59 15.62 -10.18
N GLN A 111 3.77 16.94 -10.37
CA GLN A 111 5.10 17.57 -10.47
C GLN A 111 6.01 17.31 -9.26
N GLY A 112 5.47 17.15 -8.05
CA GLY A 112 6.27 16.83 -6.86
C GLY A 112 6.96 15.46 -6.95
N VAL A 113 6.23 14.43 -7.37
CA VAL A 113 6.78 13.08 -7.57
C VAL A 113 7.72 13.07 -8.77
N LEU A 114 7.34 13.71 -9.88
CA LEU A 114 8.17 13.79 -11.08
C LEU A 114 9.51 14.49 -10.80
N GLN A 115 9.52 15.55 -9.99
CA GLN A 115 10.77 16.18 -9.55
C GLN A 115 11.63 15.21 -8.74
N ALA A 116 11.06 14.49 -7.77
CA ALA A 116 11.81 13.52 -6.97
C ALA A 116 12.43 12.41 -7.84
N LEU A 117 11.70 11.92 -8.86
CA LEU A 117 12.21 10.95 -9.82
C LEU A 117 13.32 11.55 -10.69
N PHE A 118 13.18 12.79 -11.15
CA PHE A 118 14.22 13.49 -11.91
C PHE A 118 15.50 13.67 -11.08
N GLU A 119 15.39 14.03 -9.80
CA GLU A 119 16.54 14.13 -8.89
C GLU A 119 17.21 12.77 -8.69
N TYR A 120 16.43 11.69 -8.52
CA TYR A 120 16.97 10.32 -8.48
C TYR A 120 17.76 9.98 -9.75
N GLN A 121 17.16 10.20 -10.93
CA GLN A 121 17.80 9.96 -12.22
C GLN A 121 19.09 10.77 -12.36
N THR A 122 19.07 12.03 -11.93
CA THR A 122 20.23 12.93 -11.95
C THR A 122 21.35 12.43 -11.04
N VAL A 123 21.02 11.98 -9.82
CA VAL A 123 22.00 11.39 -8.89
C VAL A 123 22.62 10.12 -9.47
N VAL A 124 21.81 9.21 -10.00
CA VAL A 124 22.28 7.96 -10.61
C VAL A 124 23.16 8.24 -11.82
N ALA A 125 22.70 9.09 -12.74
CA ALA A 125 23.46 9.45 -13.94
C ALA A 125 24.83 10.07 -13.61
N ARG A 126 24.87 10.99 -12.63
CA ARG A 126 26.12 11.61 -12.16
C ARG A 126 27.04 10.63 -11.44
N LEU A 127 26.47 9.72 -10.63
CA LEU A 127 27.24 8.75 -9.86
C LEU A 127 27.92 7.70 -10.77
N PHE A 128 27.22 7.24 -11.81
CA PHE A 128 27.73 6.24 -12.74
C PHE A 128 28.40 6.84 -14.00
N GLY A 129 28.34 8.16 -14.19
CA GLY A 129 28.90 8.83 -15.36
C GLY A 129 28.17 8.48 -16.66
N THR A 130 26.86 8.25 -16.61
CA THR A 130 26.02 7.92 -17.76
C THR A 130 25.17 9.11 -18.19
N ASP A 131 24.81 9.18 -19.46
CA ASP A 131 23.97 10.30 -19.98
C ASP A 131 22.54 10.27 -19.45
N VAL A 132 21.97 9.08 -19.26
CA VAL A 132 20.56 8.89 -18.87
C VAL A 132 20.44 7.72 -17.88
N ALA A 133 19.57 7.88 -16.89
CA ALA A 133 19.12 6.83 -15.99
C ALA A 133 17.59 6.71 -16.03
N ASN A 134 17.04 5.52 -15.79
CA ASN A 134 15.61 5.34 -15.64
C ASN A 134 15.15 5.59 -14.18
N ALA A 135 13.84 5.52 -13.94
CA ALA A 135 13.22 5.79 -12.65
C ALA A 135 13.07 4.52 -11.78
N SER A 136 14.17 3.78 -11.54
CA SER A 136 14.29 2.50 -10.79
C SER A 136 13.98 1.20 -11.56
N LEU A 137 14.46 0.07 -11.02
CA LEU A 137 14.22 -1.34 -11.42
C LEU A 137 14.35 -2.28 -10.21
#